data_AF-A0A3E4KMW6-F1
#
_entry.id   AF-A0A3E4KMW6-F1
#
_cell.length_a   1.000
_cell.length_b   1.000
_cell.length_c   1.000
_cell.angle_alpha   90.00
_cell.angle_beta   90.00
_cell.angle_gamma   90.00
#
_symmetry.space_group_name_H-M   'P 1'
#
loop_
_entity.id
_entity.type
_entity.pdbx_description
1 polymer ?
#
loop_
_entity_poly.entity_id
_entity_poly.type
_entity_poly.pdbx_seq_one_letter_code
_entity_poly.pdbx_strand_id
1 'polypeptide(L)'
;MQNNAENIRQIEYVLVMMEHVRKQRRRHRIVSRTEVKEFFMYAFRVYDRIQHRMHIQHLNYTYVCYVICSRYLFESCLHIPNRRFVSPATVNSYFKKERGRRYSTCEYRIF
;
A
#
# COMPACT_ATOMS: atom_id res chain seq x y z
N MET A 1 31.15 -19.47 -23.16
CA MET A 1 29.71 -19.46 -22.80
C MET A 1 29.44 -19.61 -21.29
N GLN A 2 30.44 -19.43 -20.41
CA GLN A 2 30.28 -19.55 -18.95
C GLN A 2 29.29 -18.53 -18.34
N ASN A 3 29.24 -17.32 -18.93
CA ASN A 3 28.41 -16.22 -18.46
C ASN A 3 26.90 -16.54 -18.57
N ASN A 4 26.49 -17.30 -19.58
CA ASN A 4 25.09 -17.66 -19.78
C ASN A 4 24.60 -18.67 -18.73
N ALA A 5 25.45 -19.62 -18.33
CA ALA A 5 25.11 -20.59 -17.30
C ALA A 5 24.94 -19.93 -15.92
N GLU A 6 25.79 -18.96 -15.59
CA GLU A 6 25.69 -18.20 -14.35
C GLU A 6 24.45 -17.29 -14.33
N ASN A 7 24.15 -16.62 -15.45
CA ASN A 7 22.93 -15.83 -15.60
C ASN A 7 21.66 -16.68 -15.46
N ILE A 8 21.66 -17.89 -16.02
CA ILE A 8 20.53 -18.83 -15.87
C ILE A 8 20.34 -19.22 -14.39
N ARG A 9 21.42 -19.58 -13.68
CA ARG A 9 21.35 -19.90 -12.24
C ARG A 9 20.85 -18.73 -11.40
N GLN A 10 21.27 -17.50 -11.72
CA GLN A 10 20.79 -16.30 -11.03
C GLN A 10 19.29 -16.07 -11.27
N ILE A 11 18.82 -16.28 -12.49
CA ILE A 11 17.39 -16.17 -12.82
C ILE A 11 16.60 -17.27 -12.09
N GLU A 12 17.07 -18.52 -12.09
CA GLU A 12 16.44 -19.61 -11.35
C GLU A 12 16.37 -19.32 -9.85
N TYR A 13 17.46 -18.81 -9.27
CA TYR A 13 17.49 -18.39 -7.87
C TYR A 13 16.46 -17.30 -7.57
N VAL A 14 16.38 -16.27 -8.41
CA VAL A 14 15.38 -15.20 -8.27
C VAL A 14 13.97 -15.75 -8.36
N LEU A 15 13.69 -16.67 -9.28
CA LEU A 15 12.38 -17.32 -9.42
C LEU A 15 12.00 -18.12 -8.17
N VAL A 16 12.92 -18.90 -7.61
CA VAL A 16 12.69 -19.65 -6.36
C VAL A 16 12.43 -18.71 -5.18
N MET A 17 13.14 -17.58 -5.11
CA MET A 17 12.94 -16.57 -4.07
C MET A 17 11.59 -15.86 -4.21
N MET A 18 11.18 -15.53 -5.43
CA MET A 18 9.85 -14.96 -5.71
C MET A 18 8.73 -15.95 -5.38
N GLU A 19 8.90 -17.24 -5.70
CA GLU A 19 7.99 -18.32 -5.31
C GLU A 19 7.88 -18.44 -3.78
N HIS A 20 9.01 -18.36 -3.05
CA HIS A 20 9.02 -18.35 -1.59
C HIS A 20 8.30 -17.13 -1.00
N VAL A 21 8.53 -15.94 -1.56
CA VAL A 21 7.80 -14.72 -1.16
C VAL A 21 6.30 -14.86 -1.42
N ARG A 22 5.91 -15.49 -2.54
CA ARG A 22 4.51 -15.75 -2.89
C ARG A 22 3.86 -16.77 -1.95
N LYS A 23 4.59 -17.82 -1.58
CA LYS A 23 4.16 -18.88 -0.65
C LYS A 23 4.14 -18.40 0.81
N GLN A 24 4.99 -17.43 1.16
CA GLN A 24 4.84 -16.60 2.35
C GLN A 24 3.63 -15.66 2.17
N ARG A 25 2.42 -16.22 2.06
CA ARG A 25 1.17 -15.51 2.34
C ARG A 25 1.23 -15.03 3.79
N ARG A 26 1.96 -13.94 4.02
CA ARG A 26 1.94 -13.22 5.29
C ARG A 26 0.48 -12.87 5.50
N ARG A 27 -0.11 -13.36 6.59
CA ARG A 27 -1.46 -12.96 6.97
C ARG A 27 -1.49 -11.44 6.94
N HIS A 28 -2.46 -10.88 6.22
CA HIS A 28 -2.60 -9.43 6.17
C HIS A 28 -2.68 -8.91 7.61
N ARG A 29 -1.92 -7.85 7.89
CA ARG A 29 -2.03 -7.16 9.16
C ARG A 29 -3.36 -6.41 9.15
N ILE A 30 -4.18 -6.65 10.16
CA ILE A 30 -5.46 -5.97 10.29
C ILE A 30 -5.21 -4.66 11.01
N VAL A 31 -5.64 -3.55 10.38
CA VAL A 31 -5.66 -2.22 10.96
C VAL A 31 -7.08 -1.98 11.46
N SER A 32 -7.22 -1.74 12.76
CA SER A 32 -8.52 -1.49 13.37
C SER A 32 -9.11 -0.17 12.89
N ARG A 33 -10.44 -0.06 12.90
CA ARG A 33 -11.16 1.16 12.46
C ARG A 33 -10.68 2.46 13.14
N THR A 34 -10.22 2.38 14.38
CA THR A 34 -9.69 3.52 15.16
C THR A 34 -8.32 3.97 14.67
N GLU A 35 -7.52 3.05 14.13
CA GLU A 35 -6.14 3.30 13.68
C GLU A 35 -6.06 3.65 12.19
N VAL A 36 -7.13 3.42 11.41
CA VAL A 36 -7.16 3.66 9.96
C VAL A 36 -6.69 5.08 9.63
N LYS A 37 -7.22 6.09 10.34
CA LYS A 37 -6.87 7.50 10.09
C LYS A 37 -5.38 7.76 10.29
N GLU A 38 -4.84 7.34 11.44
CA GLU A 38 -3.43 7.56 11.78
C GLU A 38 -2.49 6.81 10.82
N PHE A 39 -2.88 5.60 10.41
CA PHE A 39 -2.15 4.84 9.41
C PHE A 39 -2.01 5.60 8.10
N PHE A 40 -3.12 6.14 7.55
CA PHE A 40 -3.08 6.87 6.28
C PHE A 40 -2.30 8.19 6.40
N MET A 41 -2.40 8.89 7.54
CA MET A 41 -1.58 10.06 7.81
C MET A 41 -0.09 9.73 7.81
N TYR A 42 0.31 8.64 8.46
CA TYR A 42 1.71 8.19 8.48
C TYR A 42 2.17 7.72 7.10
N ALA A 43 1.38 6.91 6.41
CA ALA A 43 1.68 6.42 5.07
C ALA A 43 1.87 7.57 4.07
N PHE A 44 1.06 8.63 4.19
CA PHE A 44 1.21 9.83 3.37
C PHE A 44 2.52 10.58 3.66
N ARG A 45 2.93 10.73 4.92
CA ARG A 45 4.23 11.33 5.27
C ARG A 45 5.41 10.53 4.72
N VAL A 46 5.33 9.20 4.77
CA VAL A 46 6.35 8.32 4.19
C VAL A 46 6.41 8.50 2.67
N TYR A 47 5.25 8.52 2.02
CA TYR A 47 5.14 8.78 0.58
C TYR A 47 5.77 10.12 0.18
N ASP A 48 5.44 11.20 0.88
CA ASP A 48 6.00 12.54 0.65
C ASP A 48 7.52 12.56 0.82
N ARG A 49 8.02 11.90 1.87
CA ARG A 49 9.47 11.77 2.10
C ARG A 49 10.17 10.99 0.99
N ILE A 50 9.54 9.93 0.47
CA ILE A 50 10.07 9.16 -0.67
C ILE A 50 10.08 10.03 -1.93
N GLN A 51 9.00 10.75 -2.23
CA GLN A 51 8.94 11.67 -3.36
C GLN A 51 10.05 12.71 -3.30
N HIS A 52 10.22 13.34 -2.13
CA HIS A 52 11.24 14.37 -1.93
C HIS A 52 12.67 13.82 -2.04
N ARG A 53 12.95 12.66 -1.44
CA ARG A 53 14.31 12.07 -1.44
C ARG A 53 14.73 11.52 -2.80
N MET A 54 13.79 10.99 -3.57
CA MET A 54 14.08 10.37 -4.85
C MET A 54 13.96 11.36 -6.02
N HIS A 55 13.63 12.63 -5.75
CA HIS A 55 13.32 13.65 -6.76
C HIS A 55 12.24 13.20 -7.77
N ILE A 56 11.32 12.33 -7.35
CA ILE A 56 10.24 11.81 -8.20
C ILE A 56 9.06 12.76 -8.10
N GLN A 57 8.88 13.59 -9.13
CA GLN A 57 7.82 14.60 -9.21
C GLN A 57 6.41 13.98 -9.15
N HIS A 58 6.22 12.79 -9.72
CA HIS A 58 4.90 12.13 -9.84
C HIS A 58 4.95 10.65 -9.48
N LEU A 59 5.22 10.34 -8.22
CA LEU A 59 5.12 8.95 -7.76
C LEU A 59 3.65 8.50 -7.84
N ASN A 60 3.39 7.35 -8.47
CA ASN A 60 2.02 6.89 -8.64
C ASN A 60 1.47 6.35 -7.29
N TYR A 61 0.63 7.15 -6.64
CA TYR A 61 0.00 6.79 -5.37
C TYR A 61 -0.88 5.54 -5.45
N THR A 62 -1.40 5.19 -6.63
CA THR A 62 -2.16 3.94 -6.85
C THR A 62 -1.27 2.72 -6.60
N TYR A 63 -0.01 2.77 -7.04
CA TYR A 63 0.95 1.68 -6.81
C TYR A 63 1.27 1.55 -5.31
N VAL A 64 1.41 2.68 -4.62
CA VAL A 64 1.62 2.71 -3.16
C VAL A 64 0.41 2.11 -2.43
N CYS A 65 -0.80 2.43 -2.87
CA CYS A 65 -2.03 1.83 -2.34
C CYS A 65 -2.09 0.32 -2.58
N TYR A 66 -1.66 -0.17 -3.75
CA TYR A 66 -1.57 -1.62 -4.02
C TYR A 66 -0.58 -2.32 -3.08
N VAL A 67 0.61 -1.73 -2.88
CA VAL A 67 1.60 -2.26 -1.92
C VAL A 67 1.01 -2.33 -0.52
N ILE A 68 0.31 -1.28 -0.08
CA ILE A 68 -0.38 -1.25 1.22
C ILE A 68 -1.45 -2.36 1.29
N CYS A 69 -2.33 -2.47 0.29
CA CYS A 69 -3.39 -3.48 0.26
C CYS A 69 -2.84 -4.92 0.23
N SER A 70 -1.65 -5.14 -0.33
CA SER A 70 -1.00 -6.46 -0.34
C SER A 70 -0.52 -6.92 1.04
N ARG A 71 -0.40 -6.00 2.01
CA ARG A 71 0.15 -6.26 3.35
C ARG A 71 -0.84 -5.98 4.48
N TYR A 72 -1.81 -5.11 4.26
CA TYR A 72 -2.74 -4.63 5.27
C TYR A 72 -4.20 -4.78 4.81
N LEU A 73 -5.05 -5.20 5.74
CA LEU A 73 -6.50 -5.09 5.63
C LEU A 73 -6.96 -4.02 6.61
N PHE A 74 -7.85 -3.12 6.18
CA PHE A 74 -8.39 -2.08 7.06
C PHE A 74 -9.83 -2.40 7.38
N GLU A 75 -10.19 -2.38 8.64
CA GLU A 75 -11.57 -2.52 9.04
C GLU A 75 -12.40 -1.32 8.55
N SER A 76 -13.58 -1.61 8.04
CA SER A 76 -14.53 -0.58 7.63
C SER A 76 -15.08 0.16 8.85
N CYS A 77 -15.10 1.49 8.81
CA CYS A 77 -15.82 2.30 9.80
C CYS A 77 -17.34 2.23 9.60
N LEU A 78 -17.79 1.98 8.37
CA LEU A 78 -19.20 1.81 8.03
C LEU A 78 -19.64 0.39 8.38
N HIS A 79 -20.69 0.26 9.20
CA HIS A 79 -21.32 -1.02 9.49
C HIS A 79 -22.16 -1.48 8.30
N ILE A 80 -21.52 -2.04 7.28
CA ILE A 80 -22.20 -2.69 6.16
C ILE A 80 -22.24 -4.20 6.45
N PRO A 81 -23.41 -4.85 6.48
CA PRO A 81 -23.49 -6.30 6.68
C PRO A 81 -22.66 -7.01 5.61
N ASN A 82 -21.87 -8.01 6.04
CA ASN A 82 -20.92 -8.78 5.21
C ASN A 82 -19.70 -8.01 4.65
N ARG A 83 -19.44 -6.76 5.06
CA ARG A 83 -18.20 -6.04 4.70
C ARG A 83 -17.42 -5.59 5.93
N ARG A 84 -16.58 -6.50 6.44
CA ARG A 84 -15.66 -6.20 7.54
C ARG A 84 -14.49 -5.31 7.13
N PHE A 85 -14.00 -5.44 5.90
CA PHE A 85 -12.81 -4.73 5.41
C PHE A 85 -13.12 -3.77 4.27
N VAL A 86 -12.36 -2.69 4.18
CA VAL A 86 -12.45 -1.73 3.07
C VAL A 86 -11.89 -2.32 1.78
N SER A 87 -12.44 -1.90 0.64
CA SER A 87 -11.93 -2.29 -0.67
C SER A 87 -10.66 -1.52 -1.05
N PRO A 88 -9.82 -2.03 -1.97
CA PRO A 88 -8.67 -1.28 -2.50
C PRO A 88 -9.05 0.08 -3.12
N ALA A 89 -10.24 0.18 -3.72
CA ALA A 89 -10.75 1.45 -4.24
C ALA A 89 -10.98 2.47 -3.11
N THR A 90 -11.47 2.01 -1.95
CA THR A 90 -11.66 2.84 -0.76
C THR A 90 -10.32 3.29 -0.16
N VAL A 91 -9.31 2.40 -0.11
CA VAL A 91 -7.93 2.74 0.28
C VAL A 91 -7.37 3.86 -0.61
N ASN A 92 -7.58 3.75 -1.92
CA ASN A 92 -7.15 4.77 -2.88
C ASN A 92 -7.82 6.12 -2.61
N SER A 93 -9.12 6.11 -2.31
CA SER A 93 -9.88 7.31 -1.94
C SER A 93 -9.39 7.95 -0.63
N TYR A 94 -9.04 7.15 0.39
CA TYR A 94 -8.44 7.68 1.63
C TYR A 94 -7.11 8.37 1.35
N PHE A 95 -6.25 7.75 0.55
CA PHE A 95 -4.97 8.34 0.18
C PHE A 95 -5.13 9.63 -0.64
N LYS A 96 -6.08 9.65 -1.58
CA LYS A 96 -6.43 10.85 -2.36
C LYS A 96 -6.92 11.99 -1.46
N LYS A 97 -7.72 11.67 -0.42
CA LYS A 97 -8.20 12.67 0.55
C LYS A 97 -7.07 13.25 1.38
N GLU A 98 -6.14 12.44 1.89
CA GLU A 98 -4.96 12.95 2.63
C GLU A 98 -4.06 13.84 1.76
N ARG A 99 -3.94 13.53 0.46
CA ARG A 99 -3.23 14.40 -0.49
C ARG A 99 -3.98 15.73 -0.71
N GLY A 100 -5.29 15.69 -0.88
CA GLY A 100 -6.15 16.87 -1.06
C GLY A 100 -6.22 17.77 0.17
N ARG A 101 -6.06 17.21 1.38
CA ARG A 101 -6.00 17.96 2.66
C ARG A 101 -4.86 18.97 2.74
N ARG A 102 -3.78 18.81 1.96
CA ARG A 102 -2.73 19.83 1.86
C ARG A 102 -3.13 21.08 1.05
N TYR A 103 -4.25 21.03 0.31
CA TYR A 103 -4.70 22.14 -0.56
C TYR A 103 -6.10 22.68 -0.21
N SER A 104 -6.83 22.08 0.73
CA SER A 104 -8.14 22.60 1.16
C SER A 104 -8.42 22.23 2.61
N THR A 105 -8.50 23.26 3.46
CA THR A 105 -9.13 23.21 4.78
C THR A 105 -10.59 22.80 4.65
N CYS A 106 -11.09 22.05 5.65
CA CYS A 106 -12.49 21.67 5.89
C CYS A 106 -13.03 20.47 5.06
N GLU A 107 -13.16 19.32 5.72
CA GLU A 107 -14.44 18.65 6.01
C GLU A 107 -14.28 17.12 6.26
N TYR A 108 -14.59 16.77 7.50
CA TYR A 108 -14.72 15.40 7.98
C TYR A 108 -16.11 14.85 7.62
N ARG A 109 -16.29 14.46 6.37
CA ARG A 109 -17.32 13.48 5.99
C ARG A 109 -16.66 12.39 5.19
N ILE A 110 -16.34 11.28 5.86
CA ILE A 110 -16.81 9.92 5.58
C ILE A 110 -16.57 9.18 6.90
N PHE A 111 -17.57 9.24 7.78
CA PHE A 111 -17.87 8.20 8.76
C PHE A 111 -19.12 7.50 8.28
#